data_AF-A0A4R7ZKR2-F1
#
_entry.id   AF-A0A4R7ZKR2-F1
#
_cell.length_a   1.000
_cell.length_b   1.000
_cell.length_c   1.000
_cell.angle_alpha   90.00
_cell.angle_beta   90.00
_cell.angle_gamma   90.00
#
_symmetry.space_group_name_H-M   'P 1'
#
loop_
_entity.id
_entity.type
_entity.pdbx_description
1 polymer ?
#
loop_
_entity_poly.entity_id
_entity_poly.type
_entity_poly.pdbx_seq_one_letter_code
_entity_poly.pdbx_strand_id
1 'polypeptide(L)'
;MTDGEVQIPPQSWEYRLVAAVVYAVEQRAGGRGGPRTRWNGRVLEESDPENLGSAHADGSLAVSVQQVLVPLREARDLDRPLTDDEAWMLRDAMDTLTHEAAHLMAPLGDTAEPEAYPYDDAAAADDEGRVEHWTKRNLDLVISDVFADAGLDKVEAAVLAQQDLNAYAAFTPAARHLDKALAERSDLTSAEVTQKLLCTADSQRWNVEVDMVIDKHLVEPGLMPEAHRAEVRKQLVAPLRQSLSRLAAVEADESLGSDQKTAEGTKAAQNAVAGLDQELNRVERHYRIGIAQRAQQQSQRPASRLNQDVRRAQDNLPPDLKRLRALTAPQAPAAGATKQSVGGTDHALPAQGNAARPRGQQAHRPHPDGPTRPQAPQRG
;
A
#
# COMPACT_ATOMS: atom_id res chain seq x y z
N MET A 1 29.38 10.70 -28.23
CA MET A 1 30.09 11.34 -27.11
C MET A 1 29.09 11.37 -25.97
N THR A 2 29.49 11.43 -24.69
CA THR A 2 28.52 11.72 -23.64
C THR A 2 28.28 13.22 -23.66
N ASP A 3 27.22 13.65 -24.33
CA ASP A 3 26.74 15.02 -24.19
C ASP A 3 26.35 15.21 -22.72
N GLY A 4 26.89 16.25 -22.09
CA GLY A 4 26.80 16.40 -20.64
C GLY A 4 25.42 16.85 -20.19
N GLU A 5 24.91 16.27 -19.11
CA GLU A 5 23.63 16.64 -18.47
C GLU A 5 23.50 18.17 -18.36
N VAL A 6 22.58 18.77 -19.13
CA VAL A 6 22.38 20.22 -19.12
C VAL A 6 21.52 20.58 -17.91
N GLN A 7 22.15 21.08 -16.85
CA GLN A 7 21.42 21.48 -15.64
C GLN A 7 20.62 22.78 -15.88
N ILE A 8 19.32 22.73 -15.60
CA ILE A 8 18.43 23.89 -15.62
C ILE A 8 18.83 24.82 -14.45
N PRO A 9 19.18 26.11 -14.70
CA PRO A 9 19.78 26.95 -13.65
C PRO A 9 18.81 27.27 -12.50
N PRO A 10 19.23 27.18 -11.22
CA PRO A 10 18.36 27.45 -10.06
C PRO A 10 17.67 28.84 -10.03
N GLN A 11 18.24 29.83 -10.73
CA GLN A 11 17.68 31.17 -10.89
C GLN A 11 16.65 31.30 -12.04
N SER A 12 16.47 30.26 -12.86
CA SER A 12 15.49 30.26 -13.96
C SER A 12 14.05 30.17 -13.45
N TRP A 13 13.07 30.47 -14.31
CA TRP A 13 11.65 30.33 -13.95
C TRP A 13 11.22 28.87 -13.95
N GLU A 14 11.74 28.09 -14.89
CA GLU A 14 11.52 26.66 -15.08
C GLU A 14 11.96 25.87 -13.85
N TYR A 15 13.15 26.15 -13.31
CA TYR A 15 13.61 25.54 -12.07
C TYR A 15 12.65 25.84 -10.90
N ARG A 16 12.16 27.09 -10.79
CA ARG A 16 11.21 27.45 -9.73
C ARG A 16 9.86 26.77 -9.88
N LEU A 17 9.40 26.56 -11.11
CA LEU A 17 8.18 25.80 -11.41
C LEU A 17 8.31 24.34 -10.97
N VAL A 18 9.39 23.65 -11.39
CA VAL A 18 9.67 22.27 -10.99
C VAL A 18 9.84 22.17 -9.47
N ALA A 19 10.58 23.09 -8.84
CA ALA A 19 10.73 23.14 -7.39
C ALA A 19 9.38 23.32 -6.67
N ALA A 20 8.48 24.16 -7.18
CA ALA A 20 7.14 24.35 -6.62
C ALA A 20 6.29 23.08 -6.72
N VAL A 21 6.36 22.34 -7.84
CA VAL A 21 5.70 21.03 -7.99
C VAL A 21 6.25 20.03 -6.96
N VAL A 22 7.58 19.90 -6.83
CA VAL A 22 8.17 19.01 -5.80
C VAL A 22 7.72 19.41 -4.38
N TYR A 23 7.68 20.70 -4.05
CA TYR A 23 7.18 21.13 -2.74
C TYR A 23 5.67 20.89 -2.53
N ALA A 24 4.85 21.01 -3.58
CA ALA A 24 3.43 20.66 -3.54
C ALA A 24 3.23 19.14 -3.32
N VAL A 25 4.09 18.32 -3.92
CA VAL A 25 4.16 16.87 -3.68
C VAL A 25 4.62 16.56 -2.25
N GLU A 26 5.68 17.21 -1.73
CA GLU A 26 6.10 17.06 -0.32
C GLU A 26 4.98 17.40 0.67
N GLN A 27 4.18 18.44 0.42
CA GLN A 27 3.06 18.76 1.32
C GLN A 27 1.97 17.68 1.31
N ARG A 28 1.75 17.00 0.19
CA ARG A 28 0.75 15.92 0.05
C ARG A 28 1.26 14.57 0.58
N ALA A 29 2.57 14.31 0.47
CA ALA A 29 3.22 13.11 0.98
C ALA A 29 3.17 12.96 2.52
N GLY A 30 3.09 14.09 3.25
CA GLY A 30 2.91 14.10 4.69
C GLY A 30 3.05 15.46 5.38
N GLY A 31 3.10 16.56 4.63
CA GLY A 31 3.11 17.92 5.18
C GLY A 31 4.36 18.27 5.99
N ARG A 32 4.24 19.28 6.87
CA ARG A 32 5.31 19.78 7.74
C ARG A 32 5.63 18.84 8.91
N GLY A 33 6.06 17.62 8.60
CA GLY A 33 6.40 16.55 9.55
C GLY A 33 6.47 15.16 8.94
N GLY A 34 5.98 14.97 7.71
CA GLY A 34 6.12 13.72 6.96
C GLY A 34 7.52 13.48 6.40
N PRO A 35 7.72 12.36 5.69
CA PRO A 35 8.94 12.14 4.91
C PRO A 35 9.09 13.23 3.85
N ARG A 36 10.32 13.71 3.69
CA ARG A 36 10.70 14.57 2.57
C ARG A 36 10.96 13.72 1.34
N THR A 37 10.81 14.33 0.16
CA THR A 37 11.28 13.68 -1.08
C THR A 37 12.79 13.47 -1.03
N ARG A 38 13.29 12.48 -1.79
CA ARG A 38 14.74 12.32 -2.06
C ARG A 38 15.28 13.37 -3.05
N TRP A 39 14.54 14.43 -3.36
CA TRP A 39 14.94 15.44 -4.33
C TRP A 39 16.19 16.20 -3.87
N ASN A 40 17.23 16.18 -4.71
CA ASN A 40 18.55 16.72 -4.38
C ASN A 40 18.74 18.19 -4.80
N GLY A 41 17.71 18.84 -5.36
CA GLY A 41 17.78 20.22 -5.85
C GLY A 41 18.43 20.37 -7.24
N ARG A 42 18.64 19.28 -7.98
CA ARG A 42 19.00 19.31 -9.40
C ARG A 42 17.74 19.16 -10.26
N VAL A 43 17.67 19.96 -11.32
CA VAL A 43 16.75 19.78 -12.45
C VAL A 43 17.61 19.77 -13.71
N LEU A 44 17.41 18.79 -14.58
CA LEU A 44 18.18 18.55 -15.80
C LEU A 44 17.26 18.66 -17.01
N GLU A 45 17.82 18.99 -18.16
CA GLU A 45 17.18 18.75 -19.45
C GLU A 45 17.18 17.24 -19.75
N GLU A 46 16.00 16.68 -20.04
CA GLU A 46 15.91 15.30 -20.54
C GLU A 46 16.55 15.20 -21.92
N SER A 47 17.37 14.16 -22.09
CA SER A 47 18.23 13.92 -23.24
C SER A 47 17.65 12.92 -24.24
N ASP A 48 16.70 12.08 -23.80
CA ASP A 48 15.93 11.23 -24.70
C ASP A 48 14.71 12.00 -25.26
N PRO A 49 14.60 12.22 -26.59
CA PRO A 49 13.48 12.94 -27.18
C PRO A 49 12.15 12.17 -27.11
N GLU A 50 12.18 10.86 -26.86
CA GLU A 50 10.98 10.03 -26.66
C GLU A 50 10.48 10.10 -25.20
N ASN A 51 11.26 10.69 -24.28
CA ASN A 51 10.87 10.89 -22.88
C ASN A 51 10.43 12.32 -22.55
N LEU A 52 9.49 12.46 -21.62
CA LEU A 52 8.99 13.75 -21.11
C LEU A 52 9.66 14.16 -19.79
N GLY A 53 10.12 13.21 -18.97
CA GLY A 53 10.91 13.46 -17.76
C GLY A 53 11.31 12.16 -17.05
N SER A 54 12.26 12.23 -16.11
CA SER A 54 12.71 11.05 -15.34
C SER A 54 13.27 11.38 -13.95
N ALA A 55 12.91 10.55 -12.97
CA ALA A 55 13.27 10.69 -11.55
C ALA A 55 14.52 9.90 -11.13
N HIS A 56 15.69 10.36 -11.60
CA HIS A 56 17.00 9.73 -11.41
C HIS A 56 17.30 9.27 -9.96
N ALA A 57 18.00 8.15 -9.82
CA ALA A 57 18.34 7.54 -8.52
C ALA A 57 19.12 8.47 -7.56
N ASP A 58 19.92 9.42 -8.07
CA ASP A 58 20.64 10.41 -7.27
C ASP A 58 19.74 11.45 -6.59
N GLY A 59 18.46 11.51 -6.98
CA GLY A 59 17.48 12.49 -6.54
C GLY A 59 17.31 13.68 -7.48
N SER A 60 17.89 13.68 -8.68
CA SER A 60 17.64 14.70 -9.69
C SER A 60 16.37 14.40 -10.50
N LEU A 61 15.74 15.44 -11.05
CA LEU A 61 14.67 15.33 -12.05
C LEU A 61 15.24 15.73 -13.40
N ALA A 62 15.14 14.89 -14.42
CA ALA A 62 15.25 15.31 -15.81
C ALA A 62 13.86 15.67 -16.36
N VAL A 63 13.76 16.69 -17.21
CA VAL A 63 12.50 17.16 -17.80
C VAL A 63 12.73 17.61 -19.24
N SER A 64 11.84 17.23 -20.15
CA SER A 64 11.91 17.66 -21.56
C SER A 64 11.64 19.16 -21.68
N VAL A 65 12.68 19.93 -21.97
CA VAL A 65 12.57 21.40 -22.09
C VAL A 65 11.58 21.79 -23.19
N GLN A 66 11.59 21.08 -24.31
CA GLN A 66 10.76 21.41 -25.47
C GLN A 66 9.30 20.95 -25.34
N GLN A 67 9.03 19.82 -24.66
CA GLN A 67 7.69 19.24 -24.57
C GLN A 67 6.93 19.65 -23.30
N VAL A 68 7.64 19.88 -22.18
CA VAL A 68 7.03 20.23 -20.89
C VAL A 68 7.23 21.71 -20.57
N LEU A 69 8.48 22.20 -20.56
CA LEU A 69 8.81 23.51 -19.97
C LEU A 69 8.57 24.71 -20.91
N VAL A 70 8.71 24.53 -22.23
CA VAL A 70 8.42 25.56 -23.24
C VAL A 70 6.92 25.90 -23.28
N PRO A 71 5.96 24.94 -23.41
CA PRO A 71 4.53 25.26 -23.40
C PRO A 71 4.08 26.00 -22.13
N LEU A 72 4.57 25.56 -20.95
CA LEU A 72 4.28 26.23 -19.68
C LEU A 72 4.87 27.67 -19.64
N ARG A 73 6.07 27.89 -20.19
CA ARG A 73 6.66 29.24 -20.30
C ARG A 73 5.86 30.14 -21.24
N GLU A 74 5.46 29.63 -22.40
CA GLU A 74 4.74 30.40 -23.41
C GLU A 74 3.35 30.81 -22.91
N ALA A 75 2.63 29.92 -22.22
CA ALA A 75 1.34 30.22 -21.60
C ALA A 75 1.41 31.30 -20.50
N ARG A 76 2.49 31.34 -19.71
CA ARG A 76 2.73 32.42 -18.73
C ARG A 76 2.79 33.79 -19.41
N ASP A 77 3.41 33.88 -20.58
CA ASP A 77 3.57 35.13 -21.33
C ASP A 77 2.42 35.41 -22.32
N LEU A 78 1.37 34.57 -22.33
CA LEU A 78 0.29 34.63 -23.32
C LEU A 78 -0.85 35.61 -22.95
N ASP A 79 -1.06 36.65 -23.75
CA ASP A 79 -2.11 37.66 -23.52
C ASP A 79 -3.47 37.31 -24.17
N ARG A 80 -3.75 36.01 -24.37
CA ARG A 80 -5.03 35.48 -24.87
C ARG A 80 -5.43 34.20 -24.12
N PRO A 81 -6.71 33.78 -24.18
CA PRO A 81 -7.10 32.43 -23.79
C PRO A 81 -6.32 31.36 -24.57
N LEU A 82 -6.12 30.21 -23.93
CA LEU A 82 -5.64 28.99 -24.57
C LEU A 82 -6.68 28.43 -25.54
N THR A 83 -6.23 27.65 -26.53
CA THR A 83 -7.08 26.66 -27.21
C THR A 83 -7.27 25.43 -26.32
N ASP A 84 -8.22 24.55 -26.67
CA ASP A 84 -8.39 23.26 -25.97
C ASP A 84 -7.12 22.40 -26.05
N ASP A 85 -6.48 22.35 -27.23
CA ASP A 85 -5.21 21.62 -27.44
C ASP A 85 -4.07 22.16 -26.56
N GLU A 86 -3.97 23.49 -26.43
CA GLU A 86 -2.96 24.14 -25.57
C GLU A 86 -3.23 23.88 -24.09
N ALA A 87 -4.49 23.99 -23.65
CA ALA A 87 -4.88 23.65 -22.29
C ALA A 87 -4.62 22.18 -21.96
N TRP A 88 -4.79 21.28 -22.94
CA TRP A 88 -4.47 19.86 -22.80
C TRP A 88 -2.96 19.63 -22.66
N MET A 89 -2.14 20.20 -23.55
CA MET A 89 -0.67 20.13 -23.44
C MET A 89 -0.16 20.69 -22.10
N LEU A 90 -0.78 21.74 -21.57
CA LEU A 90 -0.44 22.26 -20.23
C LEU A 90 -0.82 21.32 -19.09
N ARG A 91 -1.91 20.55 -19.22
CA ARG A 91 -2.28 19.54 -18.22
C ARG A 91 -1.28 18.39 -18.26
N ASP A 92 -0.97 17.89 -19.46
CA ASP A 92 -0.02 16.78 -19.71
C ASP A 92 1.40 17.12 -19.22
N ALA A 93 1.85 18.36 -19.44
CA ALA A 93 3.11 18.87 -18.91
C ALA A 93 3.14 18.94 -17.37
N MET A 94 2.04 19.36 -16.73
CA MET A 94 1.94 19.40 -15.26
C MET A 94 1.76 18.01 -14.64
N ASP A 95 1.11 17.11 -15.35
CA ASP A 95 0.99 15.70 -15.00
C ASP A 95 2.37 15.04 -14.95
N THR A 96 3.15 15.16 -16.03
CA THR A 96 4.55 14.72 -16.12
C THR A 96 5.37 15.24 -14.93
N LEU A 97 5.33 16.56 -14.66
CA LEU A 97 6.08 17.15 -13.54
C LEU A 97 5.65 16.61 -12.17
N THR A 98 4.36 16.28 -12.02
CA THR A 98 3.81 15.74 -10.76
C THR A 98 4.15 14.25 -10.60
N HIS A 99 4.12 13.49 -11.69
CA HIS A 99 4.47 12.08 -11.76
C HIS A 99 5.94 11.86 -11.36
N GLU A 100 6.87 12.56 -12.02
CA GLU A 100 8.30 12.44 -11.71
C GLU A 100 8.65 12.95 -10.31
N ALA A 101 7.98 14.00 -9.84
CA ALA A 101 8.13 14.45 -8.45
C ALA A 101 7.61 13.42 -7.42
N ALA A 102 6.59 12.63 -7.77
CA ALA A 102 6.06 11.56 -6.93
C ALA A 102 6.96 10.31 -6.89
N HIS A 103 7.69 9.99 -7.96
CA HIS A 103 8.79 9.00 -7.95
C HIS A 103 9.93 9.36 -6.97
N LEU A 104 10.02 10.62 -6.52
CA LEU A 104 10.95 11.05 -5.48
C LEU A 104 10.39 10.96 -4.05
N MET A 105 9.16 10.48 -3.84
CA MET A 105 8.57 10.32 -2.49
C MET A 105 9.17 9.15 -1.70
N ALA A 106 9.72 8.15 -2.38
CA ALA A 106 10.44 7.04 -1.77
C ALA A 106 11.90 7.42 -1.47
N PRO A 107 12.51 6.92 -0.36
CA PRO A 107 13.95 6.84 -0.27
C PRO A 107 14.48 5.82 -1.27
N LEU A 108 15.71 6.02 -1.78
CA LEU A 108 16.37 5.03 -2.64
C LEU A 108 16.61 3.72 -1.88
N GLY A 109 16.16 2.58 -2.43
CA GLY A 109 16.36 1.28 -1.80
C GLY A 109 17.80 0.79 -1.86
N ASP A 110 18.24 0.14 -0.77
CA ASP A 110 19.41 -0.72 -0.80
C ASP A 110 18.97 -2.11 -1.28
N THR A 111 19.66 -2.64 -2.29
CA THR A 111 19.42 -3.98 -2.85
C THR A 111 20.24 -5.06 -2.15
N ALA A 112 21.13 -4.69 -1.23
CA ALA A 112 21.87 -5.58 -0.34
C ALA A 112 21.15 -5.83 1.00
N GLU A 113 20.02 -5.16 1.27
CA GLU A 113 19.23 -5.40 2.48
C GLU A 113 18.62 -6.82 2.54
N PRO A 114 18.40 -7.38 3.74
CA PRO A 114 17.64 -8.61 3.90
C PRO A 114 16.25 -8.50 3.27
N GLU A 115 15.84 -9.54 2.54
CA GLU A 115 14.54 -9.65 1.88
C GLU A 115 14.26 -8.56 0.81
N ALA A 116 15.27 -7.77 0.42
CA ALA A 116 15.17 -6.84 -0.70
C ALA A 116 14.82 -7.57 -2.01
N TYR A 117 13.90 -7.00 -2.78
CA TYR A 117 13.50 -7.50 -4.09
C TYR A 117 14.13 -6.67 -5.22
N PRO A 118 14.44 -7.29 -6.37
CA PRO A 118 14.88 -6.55 -7.55
C PRO A 118 13.72 -5.77 -8.18
N TYR A 119 14.05 -4.63 -8.76
CA TYR A 119 13.19 -3.91 -9.70
C TYR A 119 13.13 -4.70 -11.02
N ASP A 120 11.96 -5.25 -11.33
CA ASP A 120 11.65 -6.01 -12.55
C ASP A 120 10.28 -5.57 -13.11
N ASP A 121 9.81 -6.19 -14.20
CA ASP A 121 8.52 -5.92 -14.85
C ASP A 121 7.32 -5.87 -13.87
N ALA A 122 7.37 -6.62 -12.76
CA ALA A 122 6.33 -6.60 -11.74
C ALA A 122 6.49 -5.39 -10.79
N ALA A 123 7.72 -5.04 -10.41
CA ALA A 123 8.01 -3.84 -9.62
C ALA A 123 7.69 -2.57 -10.40
N ALA A 124 8.07 -2.48 -11.68
CA ALA A 124 7.75 -1.34 -12.54
C ALA A 124 6.23 -1.17 -12.70
N ALA A 125 5.50 -2.24 -13.02
CA ALA A 125 4.04 -2.18 -13.14
C ALA A 125 3.32 -1.84 -11.81
N ASP A 126 3.96 -2.07 -10.66
CA ASP A 126 3.46 -1.62 -9.36
C ASP A 126 3.80 -0.14 -9.08
N ASP A 127 5.04 0.29 -9.36
CA ASP A 127 5.51 1.65 -9.08
C ASP A 127 4.79 2.67 -9.97
N GLU A 128 4.93 2.52 -11.29
CA GLU A 128 4.36 3.44 -12.28
C GLU A 128 2.84 3.54 -12.11
N GLY A 129 2.13 2.41 -11.93
CA GLY A 129 0.68 2.41 -11.73
C GLY A 129 0.21 3.09 -10.45
N ARG A 130 1.07 3.13 -9.43
CA ARG A 130 0.80 3.68 -8.10
C ARG A 130 1.16 5.17 -8.03
N VAL A 131 2.30 5.55 -8.62
CA VAL A 131 2.71 6.94 -8.85
C VAL A 131 1.70 7.64 -9.75
N GLU A 132 1.27 6.98 -10.83
CA GLU A 132 0.20 7.47 -11.70
C GLU A 132 -1.14 7.61 -10.94
N HIS A 133 -1.57 6.57 -10.21
CA HIS A 133 -2.82 6.67 -9.45
C HIS A 133 -2.79 7.81 -8.42
N TRP A 134 -1.66 8.03 -7.75
CA TRP A 134 -1.48 9.15 -6.83
C TRP A 134 -1.46 10.49 -7.58
N THR A 135 -0.83 10.56 -8.75
CA THR A 135 -0.74 11.77 -9.57
C THR A 135 -2.12 12.23 -10.04
N LYS A 136 -2.89 11.37 -10.72
CA LYS A 136 -4.28 11.68 -11.15
C LYS A 136 -5.19 12.08 -9.98
N ARG A 137 -4.96 11.53 -8.79
CA ARG A 137 -5.70 11.89 -7.57
C ARG A 137 -5.36 13.30 -7.03
N ASN A 138 -4.16 13.81 -7.30
CA ASN A 138 -3.63 15.04 -6.71
C ASN A 138 -3.40 16.18 -7.72
N LEU A 139 -3.38 15.89 -9.03
CA LEU A 139 -2.94 16.82 -10.08
C LEU A 139 -3.67 18.17 -10.04
N ASP A 140 -5.00 18.18 -9.99
CA ASP A 140 -5.78 19.42 -9.91
C ASP A 140 -5.36 20.29 -8.71
N LEU A 141 -5.08 19.66 -7.57
CA LEU A 141 -4.64 20.34 -6.36
C LEU A 141 -3.19 20.84 -6.48
N VAL A 142 -2.32 20.13 -7.21
CA VAL A 142 -0.94 20.57 -7.47
C VAL A 142 -0.93 21.74 -8.46
N ILE A 143 -1.79 21.71 -9.48
CA ILE A 143 -1.99 22.82 -10.43
C ILE A 143 -2.42 24.08 -9.67
N SER A 144 -3.47 24.02 -8.83
CA SER A 144 -3.92 25.19 -8.07
C SER A 144 -2.90 25.72 -7.05
N ASP A 145 -2.10 24.85 -6.42
CA ASP A 145 -1.02 25.29 -5.51
C ASP A 145 0.11 26.02 -6.26
N VAL A 146 0.42 25.60 -7.49
CA VAL A 146 1.62 26.03 -8.23
C VAL A 146 1.33 27.18 -9.20
N PHE A 147 0.17 27.22 -9.84
CA PHE A 147 -0.10 28.15 -10.95
C PHE A 147 -0.09 29.62 -10.53
N ALA A 148 -0.61 29.94 -9.34
CA ALA A 148 -0.61 31.31 -8.82
C ALA A 148 0.82 31.87 -8.66
N ASP A 149 1.70 31.14 -7.97
CA ASP A 149 3.10 31.56 -7.74
C ASP A 149 3.97 31.46 -9.01
N ALA A 150 3.57 30.64 -9.99
CA ALA A 150 4.23 30.53 -11.29
C ALA A 150 3.86 31.66 -12.29
N GLY A 151 2.74 32.35 -12.09
CA GLY A 151 2.17 33.31 -13.06
C GLY A 151 1.31 32.66 -14.16
N LEU A 152 0.67 31.53 -13.84
CA LEU A 152 -0.22 30.75 -14.70
C LEU A 152 -1.70 30.82 -14.24
N ASP A 153 -2.01 31.66 -13.25
CA ASP A 153 -3.37 31.91 -12.73
C ASP A 153 -4.39 32.17 -13.85
N LYS A 154 -4.04 32.97 -14.85
CA LYS A 154 -4.90 33.31 -16.00
C LYS A 154 -5.25 32.12 -16.91
N VAL A 155 -4.55 31.00 -16.81
CA VAL A 155 -4.83 29.77 -17.60
C VAL A 155 -5.34 28.59 -16.76
N GLU A 156 -5.24 28.66 -15.43
CA GLU A 156 -5.61 27.57 -14.50
C GLU A 156 -6.97 26.94 -14.81
N ALA A 157 -8.02 27.77 -14.95
CA ALA A 157 -9.38 27.30 -15.19
C ALA A 157 -9.57 26.59 -16.55
N ALA A 158 -8.71 26.85 -17.54
CA ALA A 158 -8.74 26.14 -18.83
C ALA A 158 -8.06 24.77 -18.74
N VAL A 159 -6.96 24.67 -17.98
CA VAL A 159 -6.19 23.43 -17.75
C VAL A 159 -6.94 22.47 -16.83
N LEU A 160 -7.58 22.99 -15.76
CA LEU A 160 -8.46 22.22 -14.87
C LEU A 160 -9.78 21.77 -15.53
N ALA A 161 -10.15 22.33 -16.69
CA ALA A 161 -11.31 21.89 -17.47
C ALA A 161 -11.01 20.71 -18.40
N GLN A 162 -9.73 20.35 -18.60
CA GLN A 162 -9.34 19.24 -19.48
C GLN A 162 -9.53 17.88 -18.81
N GLN A 163 -9.77 16.86 -19.63
CA GLN A 163 -9.93 15.50 -19.14
C GLN A 163 -8.59 14.91 -18.69
N ASP A 164 -8.66 14.19 -17.58
CA ASP A 164 -7.53 13.45 -17.01
C ASP A 164 -7.41 12.09 -17.71
N LEU A 165 -6.26 11.83 -18.32
CA LEU A 165 -5.95 10.59 -19.03
C LEU A 165 -4.84 9.85 -18.28
N ASN A 166 -4.97 8.53 -18.10
CA ASN A 166 -3.89 7.72 -17.55
C ASN A 166 -2.92 7.35 -18.69
N ALA A 167 -1.63 7.65 -18.54
CA ALA A 167 -0.56 7.19 -19.42
C ALA A 167 -0.45 5.65 -19.39
N TYR A 168 -0.51 5.08 -18.18
CA TYR A 168 -0.36 3.64 -17.95
C TYR A 168 -1.71 2.94 -17.80
N ALA A 169 -2.33 2.60 -18.94
CA ALA A 169 -3.68 2.02 -19.02
C ALA A 169 -3.81 0.63 -18.34
N ALA A 170 -2.74 -0.16 -18.30
CA ALA A 170 -2.69 -1.45 -17.60
C ALA A 170 -2.24 -1.32 -16.14
N PHE A 171 -1.25 -0.47 -15.84
CA PHE A 171 -0.67 -0.37 -14.49
C PHE A 171 -1.63 0.32 -13.50
N THR A 172 -2.15 1.49 -13.85
CA THR A 172 -2.99 2.32 -12.96
C THR A 172 -4.21 1.59 -12.38
N PRO A 173 -5.03 0.86 -13.17
CA PRO A 173 -6.12 0.08 -12.61
C PRO A 173 -5.62 -1.09 -11.76
N ALA A 174 -4.47 -1.69 -12.08
CA ALA A 174 -3.92 -2.80 -11.31
C ALA A 174 -3.50 -2.34 -9.90
N ALA A 175 -2.67 -1.30 -9.79
CA ALA A 175 -2.25 -0.70 -8.53
C ALA A 175 -3.45 -0.22 -7.70
N ARG A 176 -4.40 0.52 -8.31
CA ARG A 176 -5.63 0.97 -7.63
C ARG A 176 -6.50 -0.19 -7.10
N HIS A 177 -6.55 -1.33 -7.80
CA HIS A 177 -7.28 -2.51 -7.32
C HIS A 177 -6.54 -3.24 -6.20
N LEU A 178 -5.20 -3.28 -6.24
CA LEU A 178 -4.37 -3.84 -5.17
C LEU A 178 -4.43 -2.99 -3.89
N ASP A 179 -4.29 -1.65 -3.99
CA ASP A 179 -4.34 -0.74 -2.84
C ASP A 179 -5.66 -0.79 -2.10
N LYS A 180 -6.77 -0.87 -2.85
CA LYS A 180 -8.09 -1.09 -2.25
C LYS A 180 -8.16 -2.43 -1.51
N ALA A 181 -7.61 -3.50 -2.09
CA ALA A 181 -7.67 -4.82 -1.49
C ALA A 181 -6.77 -4.95 -0.24
N LEU A 182 -5.59 -4.32 -0.24
CA LEU A 182 -4.71 -4.22 0.92
C LEU A 182 -5.39 -3.41 2.04
N ALA A 183 -5.99 -2.26 1.71
CA ALA A 183 -6.74 -1.43 2.64
C ALA A 183 -7.88 -2.22 3.35
N GLU A 184 -8.67 -2.97 2.57
CA GLU A 184 -9.72 -3.87 3.08
C GLU A 184 -9.19 -5.00 3.99
N ARG A 185 -7.89 -5.29 4.00
CA ARG A 185 -7.22 -6.36 4.78
C ARG A 185 -6.37 -5.84 5.94
N SER A 186 -6.19 -4.53 6.08
CA SER A 186 -5.30 -3.91 7.07
C SER A 186 -5.96 -2.85 7.95
N ASP A 187 -7.29 -2.68 7.87
CA ASP A 187 -8.07 -1.58 8.49
C ASP A 187 -7.56 -0.17 8.11
N LEU A 188 -6.96 -0.01 6.91
CA LEU A 188 -6.51 1.28 6.38
C LEU A 188 -7.46 1.80 5.30
N THR A 189 -7.34 3.07 4.92
CA THR A 189 -7.90 3.55 3.65
C THR A 189 -6.95 3.28 2.49
N SER A 190 -7.49 3.16 1.27
CA SER A 190 -6.67 3.02 0.05
C SER A 190 -5.65 4.14 -0.09
N ALA A 191 -5.95 5.37 0.37
CA ALA A 191 -5.03 6.49 0.31
C ALA A 191 -3.83 6.34 1.26
N GLU A 192 -4.06 5.83 2.47
CA GLU A 192 -2.98 5.52 3.42
C GLU A 192 -2.09 4.38 2.93
N VAL A 193 -2.67 3.39 2.23
CA VAL A 193 -1.91 2.32 1.57
C VAL A 193 -1.03 2.87 0.45
N THR A 194 -1.60 3.61 -0.51
CA THR A 194 -0.83 4.26 -1.59
C THR A 194 0.28 5.12 -1.02
N GLN A 195 -0.03 5.96 -0.03
CA GLN A 195 0.92 6.90 0.58
C GLN A 195 2.05 6.21 1.36
N LYS A 196 1.74 5.13 2.08
CA LYS A 196 2.74 4.34 2.81
C LYS A 196 3.70 3.63 1.85
N LEU A 197 3.18 3.11 0.74
CA LEU A 197 3.97 2.34 -0.23
C LEU A 197 4.78 3.25 -1.17
N LEU A 198 4.30 4.44 -1.52
CA LEU A 198 5.10 5.46 -2.23
C LEU A 198 6.19 6.12 -1.37
N CYS A 199 6.07 6.08 -0.04
CA CYS A 199 7.15 6.50 0.88
C CYS A 199 7.98 5.32 1.41
N THR A 200 7.79 4.12 0.88
CA THR A 200 8.64 2.95 1.15
C THR A 200 9.68 2.82 0.04
N ALA A 201 10.90 2.42 0.38
CA ALA A 201 11.93 2.09 -0.61
C ALA A 201 11.44 1.03 -1.61
N ASP A 202 11.76 1.21 -2.89
CA ASP A 202 11.41 0.32 -4.00
C ASP A 202 11.77 -1.15 -3.72
N SER A 203 12.98 -1.40 -3.22
CA SER A 203 13.48 -2.74 -2.88
C SER A 203 12.70 -3.43 -1.75
N GLN A 204 12.00 -2.65 -0.90
CA GLN A 204 11.25 -3.14 0.27
C GLN A 204 9.72 -3.04 0.14
N ARG A 205 9.19 -2.37 -0.91
CA ARG A 205 7.75 -2.10 -1.05
C ARG A 205 6.90 -3.36 -0.94
N TRP A 206 7.31 -4.44 -1.61
CA TRP A 206 6.66 -5.76 -1.54
C TRP A 206 6.56 -6.36 -0.13
N ASN A 207 7.58 -6.16 0.71
CA ASN A 207 7.54 -6.62 2.10
C ASN A 207 6.53 -5.80 2.92
N VAL A 208 6.45 -4.49 2.68
CA VAL A 208 5.50 -3.60 3.36
C VAL A 208 4.06 -3.86 2.95
N GLU A 209 3.79 -4.22 1.68
CA GLU A 209 2.46 -4.67 1.23
C GLU A 209 1.95 -5.84 2.05
N VAL A 210 2.72 -6.93 2.09
CA VAL A 210 2.30 -8.16 2.78
C VAL A 210 2.39 -8.02 4.29
N ASP A 211 3.30 -7.19 4.84
CA ASP A 211 3.37 -6.91 6.27
C ASP A 211 2.08 -6.30 6.79
N MET A 212 1.40 -5.43 6.03
CA MET A 212 0.09 -4.89 6.43
C MET A 212 -0.99 -5.97 6.62
N VAL A 213 -0.88 -7.07 5.87
CA VAL A 213 -1.80 -8.22 5.96
C VAL A 213 -1.32 -9.22 7.02
N ILE A 214 -0.02 -9.46 7.12
CA ILE A 214 0.62 -10.31 8.15
C ILE A 214 0.35 -9.75 9.55
N ASP A 215 0.59 -8.46 9.75
CA ASP A 215 0.38 -7.79 11.04
C ASP A 215 -1.07 -7.98 11.48
N LYS A 216 -2.02 -7.73 10.56
CA LYS A 216 -3.45 -7.80 10.86
C LYS A 216 -3.99 -9.21 11.09
N HIS A 217 -3.65 -10.15 10.22
CA HIS A 217 -4.25 -11.50 10.24
C HIS A 217 -3.45 -12.52 11.05
N LEU A 218 -2.15 -12.33 11.26
CA LEU A 218 -1.25 -13.33 11.85
C LEU A 218 -0.57 -12.86 13.14
N VAL A 219 -0.23 -11.58 13.28
CA VAL A 219 0.52 -11.05 14.43
C VAL A 219 -0.41 -10.47 15.50
N GLU A 220 -1.33 -9.55 15.16
CA GLU A 220 -2.38 -9.03 16.05
C GLU A 220 -3.12 -10.17 16.81
N PRO A 221 -3.55 -11.27 16.15
CA PRO A 221 -4.25 -12.36 16.82
C PRO A 221 -3.32 -13.39 17.49
N GLY A 222 -2.00 -13.16 17.52
CA GLY A 222 -1.00 -14.01 18.17
C GLY A 222 -0.81 -15.40 17.53
N LEU A 223 -1.05 -15.54 16.22
CA LEU A 223 -0.97 -16.82 15.52
C LEU A 223 0.46 -17.16 15.08
N MET A 224 1.18 -16.19 14.52
CA MET A 224 2.52 -16.34 13.96
C MET A 224 3.60 -15.83 14.93
N PRO A 225 4.67 -16.62 15.20
CA PRO A 225 5.88 -16.11 15.83
C PRO A 225 6.66 -15.20 14.87
N GLU A 226 7.14 -14.05 15.35
CA GLU A 226 7.91 -13.07 14.56
C GLU A 226 9.11 -13.69 13.81
N ALA A 227 9.77 -14.69 14.40
CA ALA A 227 10.86 -15.46 13.79
C ALA A 227 10.48 -16.24 12.50
N HIS A 228 9.20 -16.24 12.11
CA HIS A 228 8.70 -16.84 10.87
C HIS A 228 8.31 -15.78 9.80
N ARG A 229 8.34 -14.48 10.12
CA ARG A 229 7.85 -13.41 9.22
C ARG A 229 8.49 -13.46 7.84
N ALA A 230 9.81 -13.59 7.76
CA ALA A 230 10.60 -13.64 6.52
C ALA A 230 10.07 -14.68 5.51
N GLU A 231 9.82 -15.91 5.97
CA GLU A 231 9.34 -17.01 5.12
C GLU A 231 7.86 -16.82 4.74
N VAL A 232 7.05 -16.21 5.61
CA VAL A 232 5.65 -15.88 5.29
C VAL A 232 5.55 -14.72 4.31
N ARG A 233 6.35 -13.65 4.45
CA ARG A 233 6.46 -12.56 3.46
C ARG A 233 6.72 -13.12 2.07
N LYS A 234 7.74 -13.97 1.94
CA LYS A 234 8.11 -14.63 0.68
C LYS A 234 6.96 -15.46 0.07
N GLN A 235 6.16 -16.15 0.89
CA GLN A 235 4.99 -16.91 0.43
C GLN A 235 3.85 -16.00 -0.06
N LEU A 236 3.68 -14.81 0.56
CA LEU A 236 2.61 -13.86 0.21
C LEU A 236 2.98 -12.89 -0.92
N VAL A 237 4.25 -12.53 -1.11
CA VAL A 237 4.73 -11.68 -2.23
C VAL A 237 4.70 -12.43 -3.55
N ALA A 238 4.97 -13.75 -3.54
CA ALA A 238 5.03 -14.58 -4.75
C ALA A 238 3.78 -14.45 -5.67
N PRO A 239 2.53 -14.60 -5.19
CA PRO A 239 1.34 -14.43 -6.05
C PRO A 239 1.15 -13.00 -6.57
N LEU A 240 1.60 -11.97 -5.83
CA LEU A 240 1.50 -10.58 -6.24
C LEU A 240 2.41 -10.32 -7.45
N ARG A 241 3.73 -10.52 -7.27
CA ARG A 241 4.72 -10.35 -8.35
C ARG A 241 4.42 -11.23 -9.55
N GLN A 242 4.04 -12.50 -9.35
CA GLN A 242 3.67 -13.40 -10.45
C GLN A 242 2.51 -12.86 -11.29
N SER A 243 1.49 -12.27 -10.66
CA SER A 243 0.30 -11.76 -11.37
C SER A 243 0.59 -10.48 -12.14
N LEU A 244 1.46 -9.61 -11.61
CA LEU A 244 1.79 -8.30 -12.20
C LEU A 244 2.92 -8.36 -13.24
N SER A 245 3.82 -9.36 -13.17
CA SER A 245 4.98 -9.60 -14.06
C SER A 245 4.72 -9.63 -15.57
N ARG A 246 3.46 -9.57 -16.02
CA ARG A 246 3.10 -9.54 -17.45
C ARG A 246 2.58 -8.19 -17.92
N LEU A 247 2.32 -7.26 -17.00
CA LEU A 247 1.68 -6.00 -17.36
C LEU A 247 2.59 -5.11 -18.21
N ALA A 248 3.91 -5.15 -18.02
CA ALA A 248 4.84 -4.41 -18.89
C ALA A 248 4.66 -4.77 -20.37
N ALA A 249 4.49 -6.08 -20.67
CA ALA A 249 4.20 -6.55 -22.02
C ALA A 249 2.78 -6.22 -22.52
N VAL A 250 1.81 -6.01 -21.62
CA VAL A 250 0.44 -5.56 -21.97
C VAL A 250 0.43 -4.05 -22.24
N GLU A 251 1.23 -3.28 -21.51
CA GLU A 251 1.38 -1.83 -21.70
C GLU A 251 2.17 -1.52 -22.97
N ALA A 252 3.19 -2.31 -23.30
CA ALA A 252 3.94 -2.18 -24.55
C ALA A 252 3.19 -2.71 -25.80
N ASP A 253 2.04 -3.37 -25.66
CA ASP A 253 1.31 -3.94 -26.81
C ASP A 253 0.45 -2.87 -27.52
N GLU A 254 0.99 -2.31 -28.61
CA GLU A 254 0.30 -1.37 -29.51
C GLU A 254 -0.99 -1.93 -30.13
N SER A 255 -1.19 -3.26 -30.15
CA SER A 255 -2.41 -3.87 -30.68
C SER A 255 -3.60 -3.84 -29.70
N LEU A 256 -3.35 -3.44 -28.44
CA LEU A 256 -4.36 -3.32 -27.40
C LEU A 256 -4.79 -1.87 -27.19
N GLY A 257 -6.08 -1.59 -27.36
CA GLY A 257 -6.67 -0.31 -26.93
C GLY A 257 -6.68 -0.15 -25.41
N SER A 258 -6.76 1.10 -24.93
CA SER A 258 -6.74 1.44 -23.49
C SER A 258 -7.76 0.65 -22.66
N ASP A 259 -8.98 0.41 -23.18
CA ASP A 259 -10.00 -0.43 -22.53
C ASP A 259 -9.54 -1.89 -22.31
N GLN A 260 -8.78 -2.45 -23.26
CA GLN A 260 -8.27 -3.83 -23.19
C GLN A 260 -7.11 -3.94 -22.19
N LYS A 261 -6.19 -2.96 -22.23
CA LYS A 261 -5.11 -2.82 -21.25
C LYS A 261 -5.68 -2.66 -19.83
N THR A 262 -6.70 -1.81 -19.68
CA THR A 262 -7.44 -1.61 -18.43
C THR A 262 -8.07 -2.89 -17.91
N ALA A 263 -8.67 -3.70 -18.79
CA ALA A 263 -9.28 -4.98 -18.43
C ALA A 263 -8.24 -6.01 -17.97
N GLU A 264 -7.11 -6.13 -18.66
CA GLU A 264 -6.02 -7.05 -18.28
C GLU A 264 -5.29 -6.60 -17.01
N GLY A 265 -5.08 -5.30 -16.80
CA GLY A 265 -4.57 -4.73 -15.54
C GLY A 265 -5.48 -5.03 -14.35
N THR A 266 -6.78 -4.76 -14.50
CA THR A 266 -7.81 -5.09 -13.50
C THR A 266 -7.82 -6.58 -13.15
N LYS A 267 -7.71 -7.45 -14.16
CA LYS A 267 -7.66 -8.91 -14.05
C LYS A 267 -6.36 -9.40 -13.39
N ALA A 268 -5.22 -8.78 -13.66
CA ALA A 268 -3.96 -9.08 -12.99
C ALA A 268 -4.03 -8.80 -11.49
N ALA A 269 -4.57 -7.64 -11.08
CA ALA A 269 -4.78 -7.33 -9.67
C ALA A 269 -5.80 -8.28 -9.00
N GLN A 270 -6.88 -8.67 -9.70
CA GLN A 270 -7.82 -9.69 -9.18
C GLN A 270 -7.13 -11.04 -8.94
N ASN A 271 -6.22 -11.47 -9.83
CA ASN A 271 -5.43 -12.68 -9.65
C ASN A 271 -4.42 -12.55 -8.49
N ALA A 272 -3.76 -11.38 -8.38
CA ALA A 272 -2.82 -11.07 -7.29
C ALA A 272 -3.50 -11.20 -5.92
N VAL A 273 -4.65 -10.55 -5.75
CA VAL A 273 -5.46 -10.56 -4.52
C VAL A 273 -5.99 -11.96 -4.21
N ALA A 274 -6.48 -12.70 -5.22
CA ALA A 274 -6.96 -14.07 -5.01
C ALA A 274 -5.83 -15.04 -4.59
N GLY A 275 -4.62 -14.87 -5.14
CA GLY A 275 -3.44 -15.64 -4.75
C GLY A 275 -2.94 -15.28 -3.35
N LEU A 276 -2.92 -13.99 -3.00
CA LEU A 276 -2.61 -13.50 -1.66
C LEU A 276 -3.58 -14.08 -0.62
N ASP A 277 -4.89 -14.02 -0.89
CA ASP A 277 -5.93 -14.59 -0.02
C ASP A 277 -5.76 -16.11 0.15
N GLN A 278 -5.42 -16.85 -0.92
CA GLN A 278 -5.21 -18.29 -0.86
C GLN A 278 -4.05 -18.66 0.07
N GLU A 279 -2.89 -18.03 -0.11
CA GLU A 279 -1.71 -18.35 0.69
C GLU A 279 -1.82 -17.81 2.12
N LEU A 280 -2.47 -16.67 2.34
CA LEU A 280 -2.82 -16.18 3.69
C LEU A 280 -3.69 -17.21 4.42
N ASN A 281 -4.78 -17.67 3.80
CA ASN A 281 -5.68 -18.68 4.38
C ASN A 281 -4.96 -20.02 4.66
N ARG A 282 -3.93 -20.35 3.88
CA ARG A 282 -3.08 -21.54 4.07
C ARG A 282 -2.17 -21.37 5.30
N VAL A 283 -1.50 -20.22 5.41
CA VAL A 283 -0.60 -19.88 6.52
C VAL A 283 -1.37 -19.74 7.85
N GLU A 284 -2.48 -19.01 7.86
CA GLU A 284 -3.37 -18.82 9.01
C GLU A 284 -3.90 -20.17 9.54
N ARG A 285 -4.28 -21.07 8.62
CA ARG A 285 -4.71 -22.45 8.93
C ARG A 285 -3.57 -23.29 9.51
N HIS A 286 -2.36 -23.19 8.97
CA HIS A 286 -1.17 -23.87 9.50
C HIS A 286 -0.94 -23.50 10.97
N TYR A 287 -0.92 -22.20 11.30
CA TYR A 287 -0.71 -21.75 12.67
C TYR A 287 -1.83 -22.17 13.62
N ARG A 288 -3.11 -22.03 13.23
CA ARG A 288 -4.24 -22.47 14.05
C ARG A 288 -4.21 -23.96 14.37
N ILE A 289 -3.88 -24.81 13.39
CA ILE A 289 -3.73 -26.25 13.60
C ILE A 289 -2.56 -26.53 14.56
N GLY A 290 -1.40 -25.87 14.38
CA GLY A 290 -0.25 -26.03 15.26
C GLY A 290 -0.52 -25.59 16.71
N ILE A 291 -1.28 -24.51 16.92
CA ILE A 291 -1.72 -24.06 18.25
C ILE A 291 -2.67 -25.08 18.88
N ALA A 292 -3.69 -25.53 18.16
CA ALA A 292 -4.65 -26.54 18.66
C ALA A 292 -3.96 -27.86 19.04
N GLN A 293 -3.02 -28.34 18.21
CA GLN A 293 -2.23 -29.55 18.50
C GLN A 293 -1.34 -29.37 19.74
N ARG A 294 -0.69 -28.21 19.92
CA ARG A 294 0.11 -27.93 21.13
C ARG A 294 -0.77 -27.91 22.38
N ALA A 295 -1.95 -27.28 22.33
CA ALA A 295 -2.90 -27.27 23.44
C ALA A 295 -3.41 -28.69 23.77
N GLN A 296 -3.72 -29.51 22.76
CA GLN A 296 -4.14 -30.91 22.95
C GLN A 296 -3.01 -31.76 23.55
N GLN A 297 -1.76 -31.60 23.09
CA GLN A 297 -0.61 -32.31 23.68
C GLN A 297 -0.36 -31.88 25.13
N GLN A 298 -0.60 -30.61 25.48
CA GLN A 298 -0.49 -30.12 26.86
C GLN A 298 -1.58 -30.69 27.77
N SER A 299 -2.84 -30.74 27.33
CA SER A 299 -3.94 -31.33 28.12
C SER A 299 -3.87 -32.86 28.21
N GLN A 300 -3.28 -33.52 27.20
CA GLN A 300 -3.01 -34.96 27.21
C GLN A 300 -1.74 -35.36 27.97
N ARG A 301 -0.92 -34.42 28.47
CA ARG A 301 0.16 -34.76 29.43
C ARG A 301 -0.50 -35.30 30.71
N PRO A 302 -0.36 -36.60 31.03
CA PRO A 302 -1.13 -37.17 32.11
C PRO A 302 -0.69 -36.57 33.44
N ALA A 303 -1.66 -36.23 34.30
CA ALA A 303 -1.40 -35.70 35.63
C ALA A 303 -0.49 -36.61 36.49
N SER A 304 -0.32 -37.88 36.12
CA SER A 304 0.66 -38.79 36.71
C SER A 304 2.10 -38.30 36.57
N ARG A 305 2.50 -37.64 35.47
CA ARG A 305 3.86 -37.08 35.34
C ARG A 305 4.07 -35.87 36.24
N LEU A 306 3.15 -34.91 36.22
CA LEU A 306 3.22 -33.75 37.13
C LEU A 306 3.25 -34.20 38.60
N ASN A 307 2.42 -35.20 38.96
CA ASN A 307 2.45 -35.81 40.29
C ASN A 307 3.71 -36.64 40.57
N GLN A 308 4.33 -37.28 39.59
CA GLN A 308 5.61 -37.99 39.75
C GLN A 308 6.77 -37.03 39.97
N ASP A 309 6.82 -35.92 39.24
CA ASP A 309 7.89 -34.92 39.37
C ASP A 309 7.71 -34.11 40.67
N VAL A 310 6.47 -33.80 41.05
CA VAL A 310 6.15 -33.22 42.38
C VAL A 310 6.48 -34.20 43.51
N ARG A 311 6.22 -35.51 43.37
CA ARG A 311 6.64 -36.53 44.35
C ARG A 311 8.17 -36.60 44.43
N ARG A 312 8.88 -36.75 43.30
CA ARG A 312 10.35 -36.76 43.25
C ARG A 312 10.98 -35.51 43.87
N ALA A 313 10.42 -34.32 43.62
CA ALA A 313 10.88 -33.09 44.25
C ALA A 313 10.68 -33.09 45.78
N GLN A 314 9.57 -33.65 46.27
CA GLN A 314 9.31 -33.84 47.70
C GLN A 314 10.19 -34.92 48.34
N ASP A 315 10.43 -36.02 47.63
CA ASP A 315 11.30 -37.13 48.04
C ASP A 315 12.77 -36.70 48.07
N ASN A 316 13.18 -35.74 47.23
CA ASN A 316 14.53 -35.16 47.20
C ASN A 316 14.71 -33.93 48.12
N LEU A 317 13.72 -33.54 48.93
CA LEU A 317 13.89 -32.43 49.88
C LEU A 317 15.05 -32.68 50.87
N PRO A 318 15.83 -31.65 51.24
CA PRO A 318 16.78 -31.70 52.35
C PRO A 318 16.14 -32.20 53.66
N PRO A 319 16.91 -32.86 54.56
CA PRO A 319 16.38 -33.45 55.80
C PRO A 319 15.62 -32.44 56.68
N ASP A 320 16.07 -31.19 56.68
CA ASP A 320 15.56 -30.12 57.53
C ASP A 320 14.16 -29.68 57.07
N LEU A 321 13.97 -29.53 55.74
CA LEU A 321 12.68 -29.24 55.13
C LEU A 321 11.71 -30.43 55.24
N LYS A 322 12.22 -31.68 55.22
CA LYS A 322 11.39 -32.88 55.51
C LYS A 322 10.87 -32.87 56.94
N ARG A 323 11.68 -32.49 57.93
CA ARG A 323 11.24 -32.32 59.34
C ARG A 323 10.21 -31.21 59.47
N LEU A 324 10.46 -30.04 58.86
CA LEU A 324 9.56 -28.88 58.92
C LEU A 324 8.18 -29.20 58.31
N ARG A 325 8.16 -29.99 57.22
CA ARG A 325 6.93 -30.51 56.60
C ARG A 325 6.21 -31.54 57.47
N ALA A 326 6.94 -32.42 58.17
CA ALA A 326 6.33 -33.39 59.08
C ALA A 326 5.64 -32.74 60.29
N LEU A 327 6.12 -31.56 60.73
CA LEU A 327 5.51 -30.76 61.80
C LEU A 327 4.30 -29.92 61.34
N THR A 328 4.12 -29.72 60.03
CA THR A 328 3.07 -28.86 59.45
C THR A 328 2.05 -29.63 58.61
N ALA A 329 2.25 -30.93 58.40
CA ALA A 329 1.24 -31.80 57.80
C ALA A 329 0.02 -31.91 58.73
N PRO A 330 -1.21 -31.62 58.24
CA PRO A 330 -2.40 -31.76 59.06
C PRO A 330 -2.58 -33.23 59.45
N GLN A 331 -2.77 -33.50 60.75
CA GLN A 331 -3.11 -34.84 61.22
C GLN A 331 -4.38 -35.31 60.53
N ALA A 332 -4.35 -36.52 59.97
CA ALA A 332 -5.51 -37.10 59.32
C ALA A 332 -6.67 -37.21 60.33
N PRO A 333 -7.88 -36.71 60.03
CA PRO A 333 -9.00 -36.79 60.96
C PRO A 333 -9.33 -38.26 61.23
N ALA A 334 -9.55 -38.59 62.51
CA ALA A 334 -9.91 -39.94 62.92
C ALA A 334 -11.18 -40.43 62.18
N ALA A 335 -11.17 -41.71 61.78
CA ALA A 335 -12.25 -42.30 61.00
C ALA A 335 -13.55 -42.43 61.84
N GLY A 336 -14.41 -41.41 61.79
CA GLY A 336 -15.63 -41.37 62.59
C GLY A 336 -16.38 -40.04 62.60
N ALA A 337 -16.43 -39.30 61.49
CA ALA A 337 -17.06 -37.98 61.42
C ALA A 337 -18.04 -37.85 60.24
N THR A 338 -19.26 -38.38 60.41
CA THR A 338 -20.39 -38.09 59.51
C THR A 338 -20.77 -36.61 59.62
N LYS A 339 -20.56 -35.83 58.56
CA LYS A 339 -21.10 -34.46 58.46
C LYS A 339 -22.37 -34.42 57.63
N GLN A 340 -23.41 -33.84 58.21
CA GLN A 340 -24.71 -33.65 57.59
C GLN A 340 -24.63 -32.64 56.44
N SER A 341 -25.52 -32.78 55.44
CA SER A 341 -25.80 -31.69 54.51
C SER A 341 -26.56 -30.57 55.23
N VAL A 342 -26.08 -29.35 55.10
CA VAL A 342 -26.81 -28.13 55.48
C VAL A 342 -27.04 -27.34 54.20
N GLY A 343 -28.31 -27.11 53.87
CA GLY A 343 -28.69 -26.28 52.72
C GLY A 343 -28.57 -24.79 53.06
N GLY A 344 -28.33 -23.98 52.03
CA GLY A 344 -28.41 -22.52 52.10
C GLY A 344 -28.96 -22.00 50.78
N THR A 345 -30.05 -21.24 50.85
CA THR A 345 -30.57 -20.41 49.75
C THR A 345 -29.71 -19.12 49.65
N ASP A 346 -29.87 -18.16 48.73
CA ASP A 346 -31.09 -17.60 48.13
C ASP A 346 -30.77 -16.63 46.98
N HIS A 347 -31.80 -16.25 46.19
CA HIS A 347 -31.88 -15.03 45.34
C HIS A 347 -30.82 -14.90 44.19
N ALA A 348 -30.83 -14.02 43.18
CA ALA A 348 -31.73 -13.01 42.55
C ALA A 348 -31.11 -12.68 41.14
N LEU A 349 -31.70 -12.03 40.12
CA LEU A 349 -33.04 -11.58 39.67
C LEU A 349 -32.96 -11.36 38.11
N PRO A 350 -34.06 -11.23 37.34
CA PRO A 350 -34.02 -11.28 35.86
C PRO A 350 -33.95 -9.93 35.12
N ALA A 351 -33.41 -9.95 33.90
CA ALA A 351 -33.63 -8.95 32.82
C ALA A 351 -33.74 -9.74 31.49
N GLN A 352 -34.77 -9.58 30.63
CA GLN A 352 -35.28 -8.41 29.90
C GLN A 352 -34.39 -7.88 28.76
N GLY A 353 -34.95 -7.89 27.55
CA GLY A 353 -34.79 -6.82 26.56
C GLY A 353 -33.59 -6.86 25.60
N ASN A 354 -33.78 -7.43 24.41
CA ASN A 354 -33.70 -6.74 23.09
C ASN A 354 -33.75 -7.80 21.96
N ALA A 355 -34.63 -7.76 20.94
CA ALA A 355 -35.18 -6.70 20.08
C ALA A 355 -34.36 -6.46 18.79
N ALA A 356 -35.08 -6.31 17.67
CA ALA A 356 -34.65 -5.82 16.35
C ALA A 356 -33.42 -6.48 15.67
N ARG A 357 -33.69 -7.44 14.76
CA ARG A 357 -32.92 -7.57 13.51
C ARG A 357 -33.66 -6.81 12.39
N PRO A 358 -33.14 -5.70 11.84
CA PRO A 358 -33.61 -5.17 10.57
C PRO A 358 -32.94 -5.93 9.41
N ARG A 359 -33.73 -6.37 8.43
CA ARG A 359 -33.23 -6.69 7.08
C ARG A 359 -33.12 -5.39 6.29
N GLY A 360 -31.99 -5.17 5.63
CA GLY A 360 -31.83 -4.11 4.65
C GLY A 360 -30.44 -4.12 4.02
N GLN A 361 -30.25 -3.74 2.76
CA GLN A 361 -31.22 -3.56 1.66
C GLN A 361 -30.56 -3.98 0.35
N GLN A 362 -31.34 -4.42 -0.63
CA GLN A 362 -30.85 -4.56 -2.00
C GLN A 362 -30.83 -3.18 -2.66
N ALA A 363 -29.65 -2.72 -3.08
CA ALA A 363 -29.52 -1.57 -3.97
C ALA A 363 -29.39 -2.05 -5.41
N HIS A 364 -30.19 -1.49 -6.31
CA HIS A 364 -30.23 -1.81 -7.74
C HIS A 364 -30.19 -0.49 -8.53
N ARG A 365 -29.63 -0.54 -9.76
CA ARG A 365 -29.54 0.55 -10.76
C ARG A 365 -28.45 1.61 -10.48
N PRO A 366 -28.06 2.43 -11.49
CA PRO A 366 -28.43 2.36 -12.92
C PRO A 366 -27.24 2.16 -13.88
N HIS A 367 -27.55 1.78 -15.12
CA HIS A 367 -26.73 2.11 -16.29
C HIS A 367 -26.94 3.59 -16.64
N PRO A 368 -25.88 4.35 -16.97
CA PRO A 368 -25.95 5.46 -17.90
C PRO A 368 -25.54 4.97 -19.31
N ASP A 369 -26.26 5.41 -20.34
CA ASP A 369 -25.85 5.22 -21.73
C ASP A 369 -24.73 6.20 -22.10
N GLY A 370 -23.73 5.74 -22.85
CA GLY A 370 -22.65 6.59 -23.35
C GLY A 370 -23.08 7.44 -24.56
N PRO A 371 -22.60 8.68 -24.71
CA PRO A 371 -22.96 9.54 -25.85
C PRO A 371 -22.40 9.02 -27.18
N THR A 372 -23.20 9.12 -28.23
CA THR A 372 -22.86 8.72 -29.60
C THR A 372 -21.69 9.51 -30.19
N ARG A 373 -20.75 8.80 -30.85
CA ARG A 373 -19.74 9.39 -31.73
C ARG A 373 -20.40 10.18 -32.89
N PRO A 374 -19.92 11.38 -33.24
CA PRO A 374 -20.24 12.01 -34.53
C PRO A 374 -19.58 11.24 -35.68
N GLN A 375 -20.21 11.24 -36.86
CA GLN A 375 -19.66 10.64 -38.07
C GLN A 375 -18.74 11.64 -38.81
N ALA A 376 -17.62 11.15 -39.34
CA ALA A 376 -16.77 11.95 -40.23
C ALA A 376 -17.43 12.15 -41.61
N PRO A 377 -17.27 13.32 -42.26
CA PRO A 377 -17.87 13.59 -43.56
C PRO A 377 -17.19 12.77 -44.67
N GLN A 378 -17.99 12.24 -45.60
CA GLN A 378 -17.46 11.65 -46.84
C GLN A 378 -16.95 12.76 -47.77
N ARG A 379 -15.88 12.47 -48.51
CA ARG A 379 -15.36 13.37 -49.56
C ARG A 379 -16.25 13.32 -50.80
N GLY A 380 -16.46 14.48 -51.42
CA GLY A 380 -16.91 14.66 -52.80
C GLY A 380 -15.93 15.60 -53.52
#